data_AF-F2L211-F1
#
_entry.id   AF-F2L211-F1
#
_cell.length_a   1.000
_cell.length_b   1.000
_cell.length_c   1.000
_cell.angle_alpha   90.00
_cell.angle_beta   90.00
_cell.angle_gamma   90.00
#
_symmetry.space_group_name_H-M   'P 1'
#
loop_
_entity.id
_entity.type
_entity.pdbx_description
1 polymer ?
#
loop_
_entity_poly.entity_id
_entity_poly.type
_entity_poly.pdbx_seq_one_letter_code
_entity_poly.pdbx_strand_id
1 'polypeptide(L)'
;MRRFVLVTSTRAFAEQPYVHGKALVAALLISNGIREDAEFVAYFIDAARAIRVLGNSVRSLFPDEESSTGLLRRALRGARHPGVKLIERVSLANLIRRPVVDGRRGVCKPPRDFTYVAYLEPADVEVDCGAGLGDMPPHHQFAVFNIAADRQEVVR
;
A
#
# COMPACT_ATOMS: atom_id res chain seq x y z
N MET A 1 -8.39 8.59 -6.54
CA MET A 1 -7.01 8.13 -6.33
C MET A 1 -6.91 7.50 -4.96
N ARG A 2 -6.65 6.19 -4.95
CA ARG A 2 -6.57 5.35 -3.76
C ARG A 2 -5.10 5.12 -3.44
N ARG A 3 -4.65 5.52 -2.26
CA ARG A 3 -3.26 5.31 -1.84
C ARG A 3 -3.21 4.30 -0.71
N PHE A 4 -2.39 3.27 -0.85
CA PHE A 4 -2.15 2.27 0.17
C PHE A 4 -0.72 2.37 0.66
N VAL A 5 -0.53 2.72 1.93
CA VAL A 5 0.78 2.87 2.56
C VAL A 5 0.99 1.72 3.54
N LEU A 6 2.04 0.93 3.31
CA LEU A 6 2.54 -0.06 4.23
C LEU A 6 3.74 0.54 4.98
N VAL A 7 3.58 0.76 6.28
CA VAL A 7 4.66 1.16 7.17
C VAL A 7 5.42 -0.09 7.61
N THR A 8 6.71 -0.14 7.30
CA THR A 8 7.57 -1.32 7.49
C THR A 8 9.01 -0.89 7.80
N SER A 9 9.90 -1.87 7.93
CA SER A 9 11.35 -1.68 8.07
C SER A 9 12.11 -2.55 7.08
N THR A 10 13.41 -2.28 6.89
CA THR A 10 14.26 -3.15 6.08
C THR A 10 14.35 -4.55 6.67
N ARG A 11 14.33 -4.66 8.01
CA ARG A 11 14.28 -5.92 8.75
C ARG A 11 12.99 -6.70 8.47
N ALA A 12 11.83 -6.06 8.64
CA ALA A 12 10.54 -6.72 8.40
C ALA A 12 10.39 -7.18 6.94
N PHE A 13 10.96 -6.43 5.98
CA PHE A 13 11.03 -6.88 4.58
C PHE A 13 11.94 -8.09 4.36
N ALA A 14 13.05 -8.19 5.09
CA ALA A 14 13.93 -9.36 5.02
C ALA A 14 13.31 -10.61 5.67
N GLU A 15 12.63 -10.45 6.81
CA GLU A 15 12.01 -11.54 7.56
C GLU A 15 10.69 -12.01 6.92
N GLN A 16 9.87 -11.08 6.41
CA GLN A 16 8.53 -11.34 5.87
C GLN A 16 8.32 -10.68 4.49
N PRO A 17 9.14 -11.03 3.48
CA PRO A 17 9.10 -10.38 2.17
C PRO A 17 7.75 -10.58 1.46
N TYR A 18 7.14 -11.76 1.60
CA TYR A 18 5.90 -12.11 0.92
C TYR A 18 4.68 -11.32 1.41
N VAL A 19 4.67 -10.83 2.65
CA VAL A 19 3.59 -9.94 3.13
C VAL A 19 3.58 -8.62 2.37
N HIS A 20 4.75 -8.13 1.96
CA HIS A 20 4.87 -6.90 1.17
C HIS A 20 4.42 -7.12 -0.28
N GLY A 21 4.81 -8.26 -0.88
CA GLY A 21 4.32 -8.67 -2.20
C GLY A 21 2.80 -8.80 -2.22
N LYS A 22 2.21 -9.49 -1.23
CA LYS A 22 0.76 -9.60 -1.03
C LYS A 22 0.09 -8.24 -0.86
N ALA A 23 0.68 -7.33 -0.09
CA ALA A 23 0.13 -6.00 0.12
C ALA A 23 0.14 -5.18 -1.18
N LEU A 24 1.21 -5.25 -1.96
CA LEU A 24 1.30 -4.65 -3.29
C LEU A 24 0.20 -5.19 -4.22
N VAL A 25 0.06 -6.52 -4.28
CA VAL A 25 -0.97 -7.19 -5.09
C VAL A 25 -2.37 -6.80 -4.64
N ALA A 26 -2.66 -6.84 -3.34
CA ALA A 26 -3.96 -6.47 -2.79
C ALA A 26 -4.34 -4.99 -3.02
N ALA A 27 -3.35 -4.10 -3.07
CA ALA A 27 -3.55 -2.69 -3.36
C ALA A 27 -3.87 -2.44 -4.84
N LEU A 28 -3.20 -3.13 -5.77
CA LEU A 28 -3.19 -2.77 -7.19
C LEU A 28 -3.89 -3.75 -8.12
N LEU A 29 -3.94 -5.05 -7.84
CA LEU A 29 -4.49 -6.03 -8.78
C LEU A 29 -5.98 -6.27 -8.57
N ILE A 30 -6.66 -6.52 -9.69
CA ILE A 30 -8.03 -7.01 -9.81
C ILE A 30 -8.05 -8.18 -10.79
N SER A 31 -9.19 -8.88 -10.89
CA SER A 31 -9.32 -10.07 -11.75
C SER A 31 -8.91 -9.82 -13.21
N ASN A 32 -9.16 -8.62 -13.73
CA ASN A 32 -8.94 -8.28 -15.15
C ASN A 32 -7.79 -7.29 -15.39
N GLY A 33 -6.93 -7.03 -14.40
CA GLY A 33 -5.79 -6.13 -14.60
C GLY A 33 -5.32 -5.38 -13.35
N ILE A 34 -4.82 -4.16 -13.58
CA ILE A 34 -4.27 -3.26 -12.57
C ILE A 34 -5.24 -2.10 -12.38
N ARG A 35 -5.50 -1.71 -11.12
CA ARG A 35 -6.24 -0.51 -10.75
C ARG A 35 -5.44 0.73 -11.10
N GLU A 36 -5.80 1.41 -12.17
CA GLU A 36 -5.08 2.62 -12.64
C GLU A 36 -5.22 3.80 -11.67
N ASP A 37 -6.29 3.84 -10.88
CA ASP A 37 -6.58 4.88 -9.91
C ASP A 37 -5.91 4.63 -8.54
N ALA A 38 -5.13 3.57 -8.40
CA ALA A 38 -4.48 3.18 -7.15
C ALA A 38 -2.95 3.33 -7.19
N GLU A 39 -2.35 3.57 -6.02
CA GLU A 39 -0.92 3.44 -5.82
C GLU A 39 -0.60 2.74 -4.50
N PHE A 40 0.50 1.98 -4.52
CA PHE A 40 1.05 1.30 -3.35
C PHE A 40 2.36 1.99 -2.93
N VAL A 41 2.55 2.17 -1.62
CA VAL A 41 3.76 2.72 -1.03
C VAL A 41 4.24 1.81 0.10
N ALA A 42 5.44 1.24 -0.02
CA ALA A 42 6.13 0.62 1.09
C ALA A 42 7.10 1.64 1.70
N TYR A 43 6.83 2.12 2.91
CA TYR A 43 7.67 3.09 3.64
C TYR A 43 8.53 2.35 4.67
N PHE A 44 9.85 2.44 4.51
CA PHE A 44 10.86 1.83 5.36
C PHE A 44 11.31 2.85 6.40
N ILE A 45 10.73 2.77 7.61
CA ILE A 45 10.87 3.78 8.67
C ILE A 45 12.31 3.92 9.17
N ASP A 46 13.04 2.80 9.24
CA ASP A 46 14.43 2.71 9.68
C ASP A 46 15.41 3.32 8.68
N ALA A 47 15.04 3.40 7.40
CA ALA A 47 15.89 3.93 6.33
C ALA A 47 15.46 5.32 5.82
N ALA A 48 14.30 5.83 6.24
CA ALA A 48 13.64 7.01 5.66
C ALA A 48 13.55 6.93 4.12
N ARG A 49 13.16 5.76 3.60
CA ARG A 49 13.00 5.47 2.17
C ARG A 49 11.62 4.92 1.89
N ALA A 50 11.15 5.10 0.67
CA ALA A 50 9.91 4.47 0.21
C ALA A 50 10.02 3.90 -1.20
N ILE A 51 9.37 2.77 -1.44
CA ILE A 51 9.04 2.34 -2.80
C ILE A 51 7.61 2.78 -3.09
N ARG A 52 7.41 3.55 -4.16
CA ARG A 52 6.08 3.87 -4.69
C ARG A 52 5.85 3.14 -6.01
N VAL A 53 4.72 2.45 -6.11
CA VAL A 53 4.24 1.77 -7.31
C VAL A 53 2.93 2.40 -7.76
N LEU A 54 2.92 2.94 -8.98
CA LEU A 54 1.78 3.64 -9.58
C LEU A 54 0.98 2.67 -10.46
N GLY A 55 -0.31 2.47 -10.15
CA GLY A 55 -1.17 1.56 -10.90
C GLY A 55 -1.29 1.90 -12.38
N ASN A 56 -1.47 3.18 -12.73
CA ASN A 56 -1.57 3.65 -14.11
C ASN A 56 -0.29 3.52 -14.97
N SER A 57 0.84 3.12 -14.38
CA SER A 57 2.14 3.15 -15.06
C SER A 57 2.95 1.86 -14.86
N VAL A 58 2.63 1.08 -13.83
CA VAL A 58 3.32 -0.18 -13.57
C VAL A 58 2.97 -1.19 -14.65
N ARG A 59 3.98 -1.92 -15.12
CA ARG A 59 3.84 -2.99 -16.12
C ARG A 59 4.30 -4.30 -15.51
N SER A 60 3.91 -5.43 -16.11
CA SER A 60 4.41 -6.76 -15.72
C SER A 60 4.34 -7.05 -14.21
N LEU A 61 3.27 -6.56 -13.56
CA LEU A 61 2.95 -6.89 -12.17
C LEU A 61 2.10 -8.16 -12.20
N PHE A 62 2.64 -9.24 -11.65
CA PHE A 62 1.97 -10.54 -11.59
C PHE A 62 1.45 -10.82 -10.17
N PRO A 63 0.35 -11.59 -10.04
CA PRO A 63 -0.26 -11.87 -8.74
C PRO A 63 0.54 -12.84 -7.88
N ASP A 64 1.52 -13.55 -8.44
CA ASP A 64 2.35 -14.47 -7.67
C ASP A 64 3.28 -13.75 -6.69
N GLU A 65 3.51 -14.40 -5.54
CA GLU A 65 4.25 -13.81 -4.43
C GLU A 65 5.71 -13.53 -4.79
N GLU A 66 6.36 -14.40 -5.57
CA GLU A 66 7.78 -14.24 -5.90
C GLU A 66 8.00 -13.09 -6.90
N SER A 67 7.15 -12.94 -7.92
CA SER A 67 7.27 -11.85 -8.89
C SER A 67 6.99 -10.49 -8.26
N SER A 68 5.93 -10.37 -7.46
CA SER A 68 5.57 -9.12 -6.77
C SER A 68 6.62 -8.72 -5.74
N THR A 69 7.12 -9.68 -4.95
CA THR A 69 8.23 -9.47 -4.01
C THR A 69 9.53 -9.13 -4.74
N GLY A 70 9.83 -9.83 -5.84
CA GLY A 70 11.00 -9.59 -6.68
C GLY A 70 11.03 -8.18 -7.25
N LEU A 71 9.86 -7.64 -7.64
CA LEU A 71 9.72 -6.24 -8.07
C LEU A 71 10.14 -5.26 -6.96
N LEU A 72 9.65 -5.45 -5.74
CA LEU A 72 10.01 -4.61 -4.59
C LEU A 72 11.50 -4.74 -4.24
N ARG A 73 12.05 -5.96 -4.27
CA ARG A 73 13.48 -6.23 -4.00
C ARG A 73 14.38 -5.52 -5.01
N ARG A 74 14.02 -5.54 -6.30
CA ARG A 74 14.73 -4.81 -7.35
C ARG A 74 14.64 -3.30 -7.15
N ALA A 75 13.45 -2.79 -6.81
CA ALA A 75 13.23 -1.38 -6.56
C ALA A 75 14.06 -0.84 -5.37
N LEU A 76 14.17 -1.61 -4.27
CA LEU A 76 15.03 -1.26 -3.12
C LEU A 76 16.51 -1.13 -3.50
N ARG A 77 16.96 -1.93 -4.49
CA ARG A 77 18.33 -1.86 -5.04
C ARG A 77 18.51 -0.74 -6.07
N GLY A 78 17.49 0.11 -6.26
CA GLY A 78 17.53 1.22 -7.22
C GLY A 78 17.30 0.81 -8.67
N ALA A 79 16.86 -0.43 -8.94
CA ALA A 79 16.56 -0.85 -10.31
C ALA A 79 15.37 -0.05 -10.86
N ARG A 80 15.52 0.46 -12.09
CA ARG A 80 14.44 1.17 -12.78
C ARG A 80 13.39 0.20 -13.27
N HIS A 81 12.12 0.55 -13.07
CA HIS A 81 11.00 -0.20 -13.58
C HIS A 81 9.84 0.76 -13.89
N PRO A 82 9.10 0.60 -15.02
CA PRO A 82 7.92 1.40 -15.31
C PRO A 82 6.95 1.46 -14.12
N GLY A 83 6.51 2.66 -13.76
CA GLY A 83 5.59 2.90 -12.64
C GLY A 83 6.16 2.71 -11.23
N VAL A 84 7.44 2.34 -11.07
CA VAL A 84 8.05 2.11 -9.75
C VAL A 84 9.13 3.16 -9.48
N LYS A 85 9.10 3.77 -8.30
CA LYS A 85 10.06 4.78 -7.85
C LYS A 85 10.59 4.45 -6.46
N LEU A 86 11.91 4.46 -6.31
CA LEU A 86 12.55 4.57 -5.00
C LEU A 86 12.64 6.05 -4.64
N ILE A 87 12.14 6.40 -3.46
CA ILE A 87 12.16 7.76 -2.91
C ILE A 87 13.07 7.72 -1.68
N GLU A 88 14.13 8.52 -1.70
CA GLU A 88 15.08 8.62 -0.58
C GLU A 88 14.81 9.86 0.27
N ARG A 89 15.24 9.83 1.54
CA ARG A 89 15.17 10.94 2.48
C ARG A 89 13.74 11.50 2.60
N VAL A 90 12.77 10.60 2.74
CA VAL A 90 11.35 10.93 2.79
C VAL A 90 10.78 10.60 4.16
N SER A 91 9.87 11.44 4.65
CA SER A 91 9.09 11.13 5.86
C SER A 91 7.73 10.54 5.50
N LEU A 92 7.13 9.81 6.44
CA LEU A 92 5.77 9.28 6.27
C LEU A 92 4.74 10.40 6.00
N ALA A 93 4.90 11.56 6.63
CA ALA A 93 4.04 12.73 6.42
C ALA A 93 4.04 13.22 4.95
N ASN A 94 5.15 13.05 4.21
CA ASN A 94 5.20 13.42 2.79
C ASN A 94 4.51 12.39 1.87
N LEU A 95 4.27 11.17 2.38
CA LEU A 95 3.69 10.07 1.62
C LEU A 95 2.17 9.96 1.84
N ILE A 96 1.64 10.51 2.92
CA ILE A 96 0.21 10.50 3.22
C ILE A 96 -0.51 11.71 2.60
N ARG A 97 -1.77 11.52 2.22
CA ARG A 97 -2.70 12.57 1.79
C ARG A 97 -4.03 12.36 2.48
N ARG A 98 -4.59 13.43 3.06
CA ARG A 98 -5.91 13.40 3.69
C ARG A 98 -7.00 13.11 2.65
N PRO A 99 -8.06 12.37 3.00
CA PRO A 99 -8.27 11.70 4.29
C PRO A 99 -7.38 10.45 4.47
N VAL A 100 -6.86 10.26 5.68
CA VAL A 100 -6.04 9.15 6.13
C VAL A 100 -6.89 8.20 6.97
N VAL A 101 -6.91 6.93 6.58
CA VAL A 101 -7.65 5.85 7.24
C VAL A 101 -6.66 4.78 7.68
N ASP A 102 -6.89 4.12 8.80
CA ASP A 102 -6.12 2.94 9.19
C ASP A 102 -6.99 1.82 9.78
N GLY A 103 -6.34 0.76 10.27
CA GLY A 103 -7.00 -0.40 10.86
C GLY A 103 -7.57 -0.19 12.27
N ARG A 104 -7.36 0.95 12.95
CA ARG A 104 -7.82 1.13 14.34
C ARG A 104 -9.34 1.02 14.45
N ARG A 105 -9.83 0.82 15.67
CA ARG A 105 -11.29 0.68 15.92
C ARG A 105 -12.06 1.88 15.35
N GLY A 106 -13.12 1.58 14.62
CA GLY A 106 -13.99 2.55 13.97
C GLY A 106 -14.83 1.88 12.88
N VAL A 107 -15.64 2.67 12.18
CA VAL A 107 -16.55 2.21 11.11
C VAL A 107 -16.36 3.02 9.83
N CYS A 108 -15.13 3.49 9.58
CA CYS A 108 -14.88 4.38 8.47
C CYS A 108 -15.14 3.71 7.12
N LYS A 109 -15.95 4.36 6.31
CA LYS A 109 -16.19 3.98 4.92
C LYS A 109 -15.15 4.65 4.02
N PRO A 110 -14.65 3.98 2.96
CA PRO A 110 -13.72 4.59 2.02
C PRO A 110 -14.27 5.89 1.43
N PRO A 111 -13.56 7.02 1.58
CA PRO A 111 -13.83 8.24 0.82
C PRO A 111 -13.52 8.06 -0.68
N ARG A 112 -13.85 9.06 -1.53
CA ARG A 112 -13.54 9.00 -2.98
C ARG A 112 -12.03 8.94 -3.25
N ASP A 113 -11.28 9.78 -2.55
CA ASP A 113 -9.83 9.82 -2.55
C ASP A 113 -9.37 9.58 -1.11
N PHE A 114 -8.39 8.72 -0.89
CA PHE A 114 -7.94 8.40 0.46
C PHE A 114 -6.51 7.87 0.48
N THR A 115 -5.90 7.95 1.66
CA THR A 115 -4.73 7.17 2.04
C THR A 115 -5.13 6.15 3.10
N TYR A 116 -4.99 4.86 2.81
CA TYR A 116 -5.12 3.81 3.80
C TYR A 116 -3.73 3.41 4.29
N VAL A 117 -3.50 3.42 5.60
CA VAL A 117 -2.22 3.08 6.23
C VAL A 117 -2.36 1.77 7.00
N ALA A 118 -1.47 0.82 6.71
CA ALA A 118 -1.30 -0.41 7.50
C ALA A 118 0.13 -0.53 8.00
N TYR A 119 0.31 -1.29 9.07
CA TYR A 119 1.54 -1.30 9.86
C TYR A 119 2.08 -2.72 9.99
N LEU A 120 3.34 -2.91 9.62
CA LEU A 120 4.20 -3.99 10.11
C LEU A 120 5.16 -3.48 11.19
N GLU A 121 5.43 -2.17 11.16
CA GLU A 121 6.18 -1.46 12.19
C GLU A 121 5.30 -0.38 12.79
N PRO A 122 5.40 -0.13 14.11
CA PRO A 122 4.67 0.95 14.75
C PRO A 122 5.14 2.30 14.21
N ALA A 123 4.18 3.18 13.93
CA ALA A 123 4.45 4.58 13.59
C ALA A 123 3.33 5.46 14.12
N ASP A 124 3.71 6.65 14.59
CA ASP A 124 2.74 7.66 14.95
C ASP A 124 2.26 8.37 13.69
N VAL A 125 1.01 8.12 13.32
CA VAL A 125 0.34 8.75 12.18
C VAL A 125 -0.97 9.31 12.67
N GLU A 126 -1.15 10.60 12.43
CA GLU A 126 -2.43 11.24 12.63
C GLU A 126 -3.39 10.76 11.53
N VAL A 127 -4.44 10.04 11.94
CA VAL A 127 -5.46 9.50 11.03
C VAL A 127 -6.79 10.21 11.26
N ASP A 128 -7.57 10.35 10.19
CA ASP A 128 -8.91 10.94 10.26
C ASP A 128 -9.93 9.95 10.82
N CYS A 129 -9.76 8.65 10.56
CA CYS A 129 -10.69 7.63 11.01
C CYS A 129 -10.09 6.21 11.00
N GLY A 130 -10.68 5.31 11.79
CA GLY A 130 -10.37 3.88 11.80
C GLY A 130 -11.41 3.04 11.06
N ALA A 131 -10.96 2.01 10.34
CA ALA A 131 -11.82 1.07 9.60
C ALA A 131 -12.17 -0.21 10.39
N GLY A 132 -11.58 -0.42 11.57
CA GLY A 132 -11.82 -1.63 12.37
C GLY A 132 -11.22 -2.91 11.77
N LEU A 133 -10.18 -2.79 10.93
CA LEU A 133 -9.53 -3.91 10.24
C LEU A 133 -8.17 -4.30 10.86
N GLY A 134 -7.81 -3.70 12.00
CA GLY A 134 -6.46 -3.78 12.59
C GLY A 134 -6.01 -5.17 13.01
N ASP A 135 -6.95 -6.07 13.31
CA ASP A 135 -6.66 -7.47 13.65
C ASP A 135 -6.28 -8.31 12.42
N MET A 136 -6.44 -7.78 11.21
CA MET A 136 -6.10 -8.45 9.97
C MET A 136 -4.67 -8.10 9.52
N PRO A 137 -3.97 -9.02 8.83
CA PRO A 137 -2.73 -8.68 8.15
C PRO A 137 -2.92 -7.54 7.12
N PRO A 138 -1.89 -6.70 6.85
CA PRO A 138 -2.01 -5.54 5.97
C PRO A 138 -2.62 -5.81 4.59
N HIS A 139 -2.27 -6.92 3.95
CA HIS A 139 -2.78 -7.28 2.63
C HIS A 139 -4.29 -7.60 2.65
N HIS A 140 -4.82 -8.18 3.74
CA HIS A 140 -6.26 -8.36 3.92
C HIS A 140 -6.96 -7.02 4.16
N GLN A 141 -6.37 -6.13 4.96
CA GLN A 141 -6.91 -4.78 5.17
C GLN A 141 -7.07 -4.03 3.85
N PHE A 142 -6.01 -4.02 3.02
CA PHE A 142 -6.03 -3.36 1.71
C PHE A 142 -7.08 -3.95 0.78
N ALA A 143 -7.17 -5.29 0.70
CA ALA A 143 -8.17 -5.97 -0.11
C ALA A 143 -9.60 -5.62 0.30
N VAL A 144 -9.91 -5.72 1.60
CA VAL A 144 -11.24 -5.41 2.15
C VAL A 144 -11.61 -3.95 1.90
N PHE A 145 -10.67 -3.02 2.11
CA PHE A 145 -10.94 -1.60 1.90
C PHE A 145 -11.12 -1.24 0.42
N ASN A 146 -10.37 -1.89 -0.49
CA ASN A 146 -10.58 -1.78 -1.94
C ASN A 146 -11.98 -2.28 -2.35
N ILE A 147 -12.41 -3.44 -1.85
CA ILE A 147 -13.76 -3.98 -2.11
C ILE A 147 -14.84 -3.02 -1.61
N ALA A 148 -14.65 -2.44 -0.43
CA ALA A 148 -15.57 -1.46 0.12
C ALA A 148 -15.62 -0.18 -0.72
N ALA A 149 -14.49 0.26 -1.29
CA ALA A 149 -14.43 1.42 -2.16
C ALA A 149 -15.16 1.16 -3.49
N ASP A 150 -14.91 0.01 -4.12
CA ASP A 150 -15.59 -0.39 -5.36
C ASP A 150 -17.11 -0.43 -5.20
N ARG A 151 -17.61 -0.98 -4.09
CA ARG A 151 -19.05 -1.06 -3.82
C ARG A 151 -19.72 0.31 -3.72
N GLN A 152 -19.00 1.36 -3.32
CA GLN A 152 -19.55 2.72 -3.28
C GLN A 152 -19.63 3.38 -4.65
N GLU A 153 -18.78 2.98 -5.59
CA GLU A 153 -18.80 3.50 -6.95
C GLU A 153 -20.00 2.96 -7.75
N VAL A 154 -20.48 1.75 -7.44
CA VAL A 154 -21.62 1.10 -8.12
C VAL A 154 -22.98 1.68 -7.72
N VAL A 155 -23.09 2.32 -6.55
CA VAL A 155 -24.35 2.88 -6.01
C VAL A 155 -24.59 4.32 -6.49
N ARG A 156 -23.86 4.79 -7.50
CA ARG A 156 -23.96 6.13 -8.09
C ARG A 156 -24.33 6.04 -9.55
#